data_AF-A0AAX7VGM8-F1
#
_entry.id   AF-A0AAX7VGM8-F1
#
_cell.length_a   1.000
_cell.length_b   1.000
_cell.length_c   1.000
_cell.angle_alpha   90.00
_cell.angle_beta   90.00
_cell.angle_gamma   90.00
#
_symmetry.space_group_name_H-M   'P 1'
#
loop_
_entity.id
_entity.type
_entity.pdbx_description
1 polymer ?
#
loop_
_entity_poly.entity_id
_entity_poly.type
_entity_poly.pdbx_seq_one_letter_code
_entity_poly.pdbx_strand_id
1 'polypeptide(L)'
;DSHNKTEENTDGSFTTKIQQNITLSDTHDGKKISCSARYPVNQGKDTKTAETEETLSVSYAPKDTSASISPSGLVSAGSWVNLTCSSRAKPPVSSFTWFKKSRDGAVKVSEGEIYSFNVTDGGVYYCVATNDLGNQTSAEIRAGQQNNGSLPLGPLLGGILGFILLICLVILAWCLKSKHETQQQTQTEELVVEESTGKTEEEEENIHYGEINFSTLGYEVPSGSMQDRGQQQDTVYAQVKVNKPENSLTQSAHGQEELYAKVKKK
;
A
#
# COMPACT_ATOMS: atom_id res chain seq x y z
N ASP A 1 45.79 -15.59 13.47
CA ASP A 1 46.29 -16.82 12.82
C ASP A 1 46.03 -18.02 13.71
N SER A 2 46.00 -19.22 13.13
CA SER A 2 45.95 -20.47 13.89
C SER A 2 47.36 -20.91 14.27
N HIS A 3 47.55 -21.24 15.55
CA HIS A 3 48.82 -21.77 16.03
C HIS A 3 48.66 -23.26 16.33
N ASN A 4 49.39 -24.08 15.57
CA ASN A 4 49.49 -25.52 15.80
C ASN A 4 50.73 -25.78 16.67
N LYS A 5 50.56 -26.46 17.81
CA LYS A 5 51.66 -26.91 18.66
C LYS A 5 51.53 -28.41 18.91
N THR A 6 52.57 -29.16 18.56
CA THR A 6 52.67 -30.59 18.88
C THR A 6 53.60 -30.78 20.08
N GLU A 7 53.18 -31.60 21.02
CA GLU A 7 53.88 -31.91 22.27
C GLU A 7 53.92 -33.42 22.46
N GLU A 8 55.05 -33.95 22.93
CA GLU A 8 55.21 -35.36 23.30
C GLU A 8 54.87 -35.53 24.79
N ASN A 9 54.03 -36.51 25.11
CA ASN A 9 53.54 -36.80 26.44
C ASN A 9 54.47 -37.81 27.16
N THR A 10 54.38 -37.86 28.48
CA THR A 10 55.18 -38.79 29.32
C THR A 10 54.88 -40.27 29.12
N ASP A 11 53.84 -40.62 28.37
CA ASP A 11 53.47 -41.98 27.97
C ASP A 11 53.95 -42.35 26.54
N GLY A 12 54.66 -41.45 25.85
CA GLY A 12 55.10 -41.62 24.46
C GLY A 12 54.02 -41.32 23.41
N SER A 13 52.87 -40.77 23.80
CA SER A 13 51.86 -40.28 22.85
C SER A 13 52.13 -38.85 22.40
N PHE A 14 51.64 -38.46 21.22
CA PHE A 14 51.78 -37.10 20.68
C PHE A 14 50.44 -36.36 20.72
N THR A 15 50.42 -35.16 21.31
CA THR A 15 49.26 -34.28 21.34
C THR A 15 49.49 -33.09 20.42
N THR A 16 48.63 -32.88 19.43
CA THR A 16 48.63 -31.65 18.60
C THR A 16 47.47 -30.77 19.00
N LYS A 17 47.77 -29.54 19.45
CA LYS A 17 46.82 -28.51 19.85
C LYS A 17 46.73 -27.47 18.74
N ILE A 18 45.53 -27.16 18.28
CA ILE A 18 45.23 -26.07 17.35
C ILE A 18 44.53 -24.97 18.16
N GLN A 19 45.14 -23.78 18.25
CA GLN A 19 44.52 -22.62 18.88
C GLN A 19 44.16 -21.58 17.83
N GLN A 20 42.90 -21.16 17.80
CA GLN A 20 42.36 -20.15 16.91
C GLN A 20 41.45 -19.20 17.72
N ASN A 21 41.77 -17.91 17.71
CA ASN A 21 40.90 -16.90 18.30
C ASN A 21 39.84 -16.47 17.26
N ILE A 22 38.57 -16.36 17.66
CA ILE A 22 37.46 -15.99 16.79
C ILE A 22 36.62 -14.92 17.49
N THR A 23 36.31 -13.82 16.80
CA THR A 23 35.35 -12.81 17.29
C THR A 23 33.96 -13.20 16.85
N LEU A 24 33.07 -13.51 17.82
CA LEU A 24 31.69 -13.91 17.56
C LEU A 24 30.74 -12.70 17.54
N SER A 25 29.55 -12.91 16.99
CA SER A 25 28.46 -11.94 16.86
C SER A 25 27.11 -12.65 16.93
N ASP A 26 25.99 -11.92 16.97
CA ASP A 26 24.64 -12.51 17.01
C ASP A 26 24.38 -13.45 15.80
N THR A 27 24.97 -13.13 14.65
CA THR A 27 24.93 -13.95 13.43
C THR A 27 25.73 -15.25 13.51
N HIS A 28 26.35 -15.56 14.66
CA HIS A 28 27.02 -16.83 14.94
C HIS A 28 26.25 -17.71 15.95
N ASP A 29 25.17 -17.23 16.56
CA ASP A 29 24.37 -18.05 17.47
C ASP A 29 23.71 -19.22 16.74
N GLY A 30 23.70 -20.41 17.35
CA GLY A 30 23.14 -21.63 16.78
C GLY A 30 23.93 -22.23 15.61
N LYS A 31 25.00 -21.58 15.13
CA LYS A 31 25.92 -22.18 14.16
C LYS A 31 26.81 -23.22 14.83
N LYS A 32 27.22 -24.23 14.08
CA LYS A 32 28.22 -25.20 14.52
C LYS A 32 29.64 -24.73 14.20
N ILE A 33 30.58 -25.05 15.07
CA ILE A 33 32.02 -25.05 14.80
C ILE A 33 32.51 -26.50 14.78
N SER A 34 33.25 -26.88 13.74
CA SER A 34 33.87 -28.21 13.63
C SER A 34 35.37 -28.14 13.94
N CYS A 35 35.86 -29.12 14.69
CA CYS A 35 37.27 -29.48 14.77
C CYS A 35 37.48 -30.84 14.11
N SER A 36 38.37 -30.94 13.13
CA SER A 36 38.69 -32.20 12.44
C SER A 36 40.19 -32.49 12.42
N ALA A 37 40.53 -33.75 12.70
CA ALA A 37 41.89 -34.27 12.71
C ALA A 37 42.01 -35.39 11.65
N ARG A 38 42.85 -35.16 10.64
CA ARG A 38 43.11 -36.12 9.55
C ARG A 38 44.41 -36.87 9.83
N TYR A 39 44.39 -38.18 9.72
CA TYR A 39 45.54 -39.04 10.04
C TYR A 39 45.65 -40.23 9.07
N PRO A 40 46.88 -40.61 8.67
CA PRO A 40 47.10 -41.77 7.83
C PRO A 40 46.82 -43.07 8.61
N VAL A 41 46.32 -44.08 7.90
CA VAL A 41 46.22 -45.47 8.36
C VAL A 41 46.73 -46.42 7.28
N ASN A 42 46.81 -47.71 7.56
CA ASN A 42 47.21 -48.74 6.57
C ASN A 42 48.54 -48.40 5.86
N GLN A 43 49.56 -48.05 6.66
CA GLN A 43 50.89 -47.62 6.18
C GLN A 43 50.87 -46.38 5.25
N GLY A 44 49.88 -45.49 5.43
CA GLY A 44 49.71 -44.28 4.62
C GLY A 44 48.94 -44.48 3.31
N LYS A 45 48.46 -45.70 3.04
CA LYS A 45 47.64 -45.99 1.86
C LYS A 45 46.23 -45.39 1.94
N ASP A 46 45.69 -45.27 3.16
CA ASP A 46 44.37 -44.72 3.45
C ASP A 46 44.48 -43.58 4.46
N THR A 47 43.49 -42.70 4.51
CA THR A 47 43.39 -41.61 5.51
C THR A 47 42.05 -41.70 6.24
N LYS A 48 42.08 -41.55 7.57
CA LYS A 48 40.87 -41.35 8.38
C LYS A 48 40.77 -39.90 8.85
N THR A 49 39.54 -39.48 9.11
CA THR A 49 39.23 -38.20 9.76
C THR A 49 38.47 -38.50 11.03
N ALA A 50 38.92 -37.97 12.16
CA ALA A 50 38.09 -37.77 13.34
C ALA A 50 37.54 -36.35 13.31
N GLU A 51 36.29 -36.15 13.67
CA GLU A 51 35.62 -34.85 13.62
C GLU A 51 34.70 -34.69 14.84
N THR A 52 34.55 -33.47 15.33
CA THR A 52 33.67 -33.13 16.46
C THR A 52 33.09 -31.74 16.22
N GLU A 53 31.78 -31.63 16.33
CA GLU A 53 31.05 -30.38 16.17
C GLU A 53 30.54 -29.87 17.51
N GLU A 54 30.72 -28.59 17.79
CA GLU A 54 30.11 -27.90 18.93
C GLU A 54 29.15 -26.81 18.43
N THR A 55 28.04 -26.60 19.15
CA THR A 55 27.04 -25.57 18.78
C THR A 55 27.31 -24.28 19.53
N LEU A 56 27.58 -23.19 18.80
CA LEU A 56 27.86 -21.89 19.37
C LEU A 56 26.61 -21.32 20.04
N SER A 57 26.74 -20.98 21.32
CA SER A 57 25.71 -20.26 22.09
C SER A 57 26.20 -18.84 22.38
N VAL A 58 25.79 -17.88 21.56
CA VAL A 58 26.23 -16.48 21.62
C VAL A 58 25.11 -15.64 22.20
N SER A 59 25.40 -14.88 23.26
CA SER A 59 24.43 -13.93 23.85
C SER A 59 24.62 -12.54 23.25
N TYR A 60 23.52 -11.83 22.97
CA TYR A 60 23.50 -10.54 22.30
C TYR A 60 22.29 -9.67 22.73
N ALA A 61 22.53 -8.35 22.75
CA ALA A 61 21.49 -7.33 22.83
C ALA A 61 20.56 -7.38 21.61
N PRO A 62 19.30 -6.91 21.69
CA PRO A 62 18.29 -7.13 20.65
C PRO A 62 18.71 -6.71 19.24
N LYS A 63 18.28 -7.50 18.26
CA LYS A 63 18.56 -7.39 16.82
C LYS A 63 17.31 -7.52 15.99
N ASP A 64 17.38 -6.96 14.79
CA ASP A 64 16.31 -6.92 13.79
C ASP A 64 14.96 -6.45 14.38
N THR A 65 15.01 -5.49 15.32
CA THR A 65 13.82 -4.94 15.96
C THR A 65 12.93 -4.26 14.92
N SER A 66 11.72 -4.79 14.76
CA SER A 66 10.76 -4.38 13.75
C SER A 66 9.42 -4.04 14.40
N ALA A 67 8.72 -3.08 13.81
CA ALA A 67 7.37 -2.67 14.20
C ALA A 67 6.44 -2.88 13.00
N SER A 68 5.26 -3.43 13.26
CA SER A 68 4.23 -3.73 12.27
C SER A 68 2.87 -3.20 12.73
N ILE A 69 1.90 -3.11 11.82
CA ILE A 69 0.54 -2.62 12.09
C ILE A 69 -0.50 -3.54 11.47
N SER A 70 -1.59 -3.83 12.20
CA SER A 70 -2.70 -4.65 11.75
C SER A 70 -4.06 -4.09 12.26
N PRO A 71 -5.10 -3.99 11.40
CA PRO A 71 -5.04 -4.14 9.95
C PRO A 71 -4.16 -3.06 9.29
N SER A 72 -3.59 -3.39 8.13
CA SER A 72 -2.77 -2.47 7.33
C SER A 72 -3.58 -1.84 6.19
N GLY A 73 -3.11 -0.69 5.68
CA GLY A 73 -3.78 0.07 4.62
C GLY A 73 -4.66 1.21 5.13
N LEU A 74 -5.70 1.56 4.38
CA LEU A 74 -6.65 2.60 4.76
C LEU A 74 -7.68 2.06 5.76
N VAL A 75 -7.67 2.62 6.96
CA VAL A 75 -8.55 2.29 8.07
C VAL A 75 -9.44 3.48 8.42
N SER A 76 -10.73 3.23 8.61
CA SER A 76 -11.71 4.27 8.92
C SER A 76 -11.41 4.95 10.27
N ALA A 77 -11.70 6.25 10.36
CA ALA A 77 -11.68 6.94 11.66
C ALA A 77 -12.61 6.24 12.66
N GLY A 78 -12.18 6.10 13.92
CA GLY A 78 -12.89 5.34 14.94
C GLY A 78 -12.59 3.83 14.96
N SER A 79 -11.93 3.28 13.93
CA SER A 79 -11.45 1.89 13.95
C SER A 79 -10.31 1.69 14.95
N TRP A 80 -10.11 0.45 15.40
CA TRP A 80 -8.96 0.07 16.23
C TRP A 80 -7.86 -0.57 15.38
N VAL A 81 -6.61 -0.31 15.75
CA VAL A 81 -5.41 -0.93 15.16
C VAL A 81 -4.49 -1.44 16.26
N ASN A 82 -3.80 -2.54 15.97
CA ASN A 82 -2.76 -3.13 16.79
C ASN A 82 -1.39 -2.85 16.14
N LEU A 83 -0.44 -2.33 16.91
CA LEU A 83 0.97 -2.40 16.56
C LEU A 83 1.59 -3.63 17.22
N THR A 84 2.45 -4.35 16.50
CA THR A 84 3.20 -5.51 17.04
C THR A 84 4.69 -5.32 16.80
N CYS A 85 5.48 -5.48 17.87
CA CYS A 85 6.94 -5.36 17.87
C CYS A 85 7.58 -6.75 17.88
N SER A 86 8.65 -6.96 17.13
CA SER A 86 9.38 -8.24 17.13
C SER A 86 10.89 -8.00 17.04
N SER A 87 11.70 -8.83 17.70
CA SER A 87 13.16 -8.72 17.69
C SER A 87 13.81 -10.04 18.10
N ARG A 88 14.96 -10.38 17.50
CA ARG A 88 15.82 -11.48 17.96
C ARG A 88 16.64 -11.02 19.16
N ALA A 89 16.71 -11.80 20.23
CA ALA A 89 17.55 -11.50 21.39
C ALA A 89 17.96 -12.79 22.12
N LYS A 90 19.14 -12.80 22.75
CA LYS A 90 19.58 -13.89 23.63
C LYS A 90 20.40 -13.33 24.80
N PRO A 91 19.93 -13.36 26.07
CA PRO A 91 18.63 -13.85 26.54
C PRO A 91 17.42 -13.18 25.84
N PRO A 92 16.22 -13.77 25.90
CA PRO A 92 15.01 -13.19 25.32
C PRO A 92 14.76 -11.74 25.72
N VAL A 93 13.96 -11.02 24.93
CA VAL A 93 13.55 -9.64 25.23
C VAL A 93 12.82 -9.61 26.57
N SER A 94 13.30 -8.79 27.52
CA SER A 94 12.70 -8.60 28.84
C SER A 94 11.63 -7.51 28.85
N SER A 95 11.72 -6.54 27.93
CA SER A 95 10.63 -5.58 27.68
C SER A 95 10.58 -5.06 26.25
N PHE A 96 9.37 -4.85 25.75
CA PHE A 96 9.08 -4.01 24.59
C PHE A 96 8.38 -2.74 25.09
N THR A 97 8.92 -1.55 24.79
CA THR A 97 8.27 -0.27 25.11
C THR A 97 7.88 0.44 23.82
N TRP A 98 6.62 0.88 23.73
CA TRP A 98 6.10 1.65 22.60
C TRP A 98 6.16 3.15 22.84
N PHE A 99 6.61 3.88 21.83
CA PHE A 99 6.69 5.34 21.83
C PHE A 99 5.89 5.94 20.68
N LYS A 100 5.23 7.07 20.95
CA LYS A 100 4.64 7.97 19.95
C LYS A 100 5.46 9.25 19.87
N LYS A 101 5.79 9.73 18.67
CA LYS A 101 6.40 11.06 18.50
C LYS A 101 5.34 12.17 18.70
N SER A 102 5.62 13.08 19.64
CA SER A 102 5.02 14.42 19.71
C SER A 102 6.00 15.47 19.17
N ARG A 103 5.57 16.73 19.14
CA ARG A 103 6.44 17.90 18.90
C ARG A 103 7.44 18.11 20.04
N ASP A 104 7.02 17.77 21.25
CA ASP A 104 7.72 18.02 22.52
C ASP A 104 8.67 16.87 22.92
N GLY A 105 8.79 15.85 22.06
CA GLY A 105 9.57 14.63 22.30
C GLY A 105 8.78 13.36 22.05
N ALA A 106 9.39 12.21 22.33
CA ALA A 106 8.72 10.91 22.25
C ALA A 106 8.06 10.55 23.59
N VAL A 107 6.79 10.15 23.54
CA VAL A 107 5.99 9.79 24.73
C VAL A 107 5.82 8.27 24.77
N LYS A 108 6.11 7.64 25.92
CA LYS A 108 5.80 6.21 26.15
C LYS A 108 4.27 6.03 26.16
N VAL A 109 3.75 5.18 25.29
CA VAL A 109 2.30 4.92 25.15
C VAL A 109 1.88 3.52 25.57
N SER A 110 2.80 2.56 25.60
CA SER A 110 2.54 1.19 26.06
C SER A 110 3.82 0.46 26.45
N GLU A 111 3.65 -0.68 27.12
CA GLU A 111 4.68 -1.66 27.45
C GLU A 111 4.10 -3.05 27.23
N GLY A 112 4.84 -3.90 26.52
CA GLY A 112 4.36 -5.16 25.95
C GLY A 112 4.56 -5.22 24.43
N GLU A 113 4.55 -6.44 23.90
CA GLU A 113 4.79 -6.74 22.48
C GLU A 113 3.78 -6.04 21.55
N ILE A 114 2.52 -5.95 22.00
CA ILE A 114 1.39 -5.39 21.25
C ILE A 114 0.90 -4.09 21.89
N TYR A 115 0.55 -3.11 21.07
CA TYR A 115 -0.14 -1.89 21.49
C TYR A 115 -1.39 -1.66 20.64
N SER A 116 -2.56 -1.71 21.27
CA SER A 116 -3.87 -1.48 20.65
C SER A 116 -4.38 -0.07 20.93
N PHE A 117 -4.81 0.66 19.91
CA PHE A 117 -5.34 2.01 20.06
C PHE A 117 -6.31 2.38 18.92
N ASN A 118 -7.00 3.52 19.05
CA ASN A 118 -7.92 4.01 18.03
C ASN A 118 -7.21 4.82 16.94
N VAL A 119 -7.62 4.65 15.68
CA VAL A 119 -7.10 5.36 14.51
C VAL A 119 -7.26 6.88 14.61
N THR A 120 -8.18 7.40 15.43
CA THR A 120 -8.26 8.84 15.78
C THR A 120 -6.95 9.36 16.38
N ASP A 121 -6.28 8.52 17.17
CA ASP A 121 -5.03 8.87 17.84
C ASP A 121 -3.83 8.57 16.93
N GLY A 122 -3.97 8.74 15.61
CA GLY A 122 -2.90 8.53 14.63
C GLY A 122 -1.61 9.33 14.91
N GLY A 123 -0.53 8.95 14.24
CA GLY A 123 0.79 9.57 14.39
C GLY A 123 1.93 8.68 13.91
N VAL A 124 3.14 9.00 14.37
CA VAL A 124 4.36 8.22 14.11
C VAL A 124 4.74 7.47 15.38
N TYR A 125 4.96 6.17 15.25
CA TYR A 125 5.22 5.24 16.34
C TYR A 125 6.49 4.42 16.08
N TYR A 126 7.13 3.98 17.16
CA TYR A 126 8.21 3.01 17.12
C TYR A 126 8.23 2.21 18.44
N CYS A 127 8.88 1.04 18.44
CA CYS A 127 9.12 0.27 19.65
C CYS A 127 10.62 0.20 19.98
N VAL A 128 10.93 0.01 21.26
CA VAL A 128 12.27 -0.32 21.76
C VAL A 128 12.20 -1.70 22.41
N ALA A 129 12.97 -2.64 21.89
CA ALA A 129 13.16 -3.96 22.48
C ALA A 129 14.40 -3.94 23.38
N THR A 130 14.31 -4.48 24.59
CA THR A 130 15.39 -4.48 25.60
C THR A 130 15.63 -5.88 26.16
N ASN A 131 16.88 -6.25 26.41
CA ASN A 131 17.27 -7.33 27.32
C ASN A 131 18.44 -6.86 28.21
N ASP A 132 18.95 -7.74 29.07
CA ASP A 132 19.98 -7.42 30.06
C ASP A 132 21.35 -7.00 29.45
N LEU A 133 21.52 -7.17 28.13
CA LEU A 133 22.72 -6.80 27.38
C LEU A 133 22.57 -5.48 26.62
N GLY A 134 21.38 -4.90 26.55
CA GLY A 134 21.11 -3.62 25.88
C GLY A 134 19.75 -3.58 25.18
N ASN A 135 19.59 -2.62 24.26
CA ASN A 135 18.34 -2.43 23.52
C ASN A 135 18.59 -2.16 22.03
N GLN A 136 17.51 -2.24 21.25
CA GLN A 136 17.45 -1.73 19.88
C GLN A 136 16.07 -1.10 19.63
N THR A 137 16.07 -0.02 18.84
CA THR A 137 14.86 0.72 18.44
C THR A 137 14.44 0.30 17.04
N SER A 138 13.14 0.14 16.80
CA SER A 138 12.59 -0.19 15.48
C SER A 138 12.69 0.97 14.49
N ALA A 139 12.48 0.67 13.21
CA ALA A 139 12.06 1.70 12.26
C ALA A 139 10.73 2.36 12.70
N GLU A 140 10.51 3.60 12.25
CA GLU A 140 9.29 4.35 12.52
C GLU A 140 8.15 3.93 11.57
N ILE A 141 6.99 3.62 12.15
CA ILE A 141 5.75 3.30 11.42
C ILE A 141 4.73 4.42 11.58
N ARG A 142 3.93 4.66 10.53
CA ARG A 142 2.86 5.66 10.51
C ARG A 142 1.51 4.99 10.62
N ALA A 143 0.67 5.49 11.53
CA ALA A 143 -0.70 5.03 11.73
C ALA A 143 -1.65 6.22 11.63
N GLY A 144 -2.84 6.00 11.06
CA GLY A 144 -3.79 7.07 10.74
C GLY A 144 -3.86 7.40 9.25
N GLN A 145 -4.84 8.24 8.91
CA GLN A 145 -5.24 8.47 7.52
C GLN A 145 -4.25 9.38 6.75
N GLN A 146 -3.95 9.03 5.50
CA GLN A 146 -3.41 9.99 4.54
C GLN A 146 -4.52 10.97 4.14
N ASN A 147 -4.59 12.09 4.86
CA ASN A 147 -5.48 13.19 4.52
C ASN A 147 -4.98 13.91 3.25
N ASN A 148 -5.28 13.34 2.08
CA ASN A 148 -5.32 14.10 0.83
C ASN A 148 -6.19 15.34 1.07
N GLY A 149 -5.62 16.51 0.83
CA GLY A 149 -6.07 17.75 1.46
C GLY A 149 -7.55 18.04 1.26
N SER A 150 -8.23 18.40 2.34
CA SER A 150 -9.59 18.95 2.29
C SER A 150 -9.58 20.24 1.47
N LEU A 151 -10.05 20.17 0.22
CA LEU A 151 -10.34 21.35 -0.59
C LEU A 151 -11.32 22.25 0.19
N PRO A 152 -10.95 23.50 0.52
CA PRO A 152 -11.83 24.39 1.26
C PRO A 152 -13.02 24.76 0.36
N LEU A 153 -14.20 24.20 0.64
CA LEU A 153 -15.40 24.37 -0.18
C LEU A 153 -16.12 25.73 0.02
N GLY A 154 -15.34 26.78 0.32
CA GLY A 154 -15.77 28.17 0.38
C GLY A 154 -14.62 29.06 -0.10
N PRO A 155 -14.89 30.12 -0.88
CA PRO A 155 -16.13 30.90 -0.84
C PRO A 155 -16.93 30.94 -2.17
N LEU A 156 -17.11 29.82 -2.88
CA LEU A 156 -17.86 29.79 -4.15
C LEU A 156 -19.32 30.32 -4.02
N LEU A 157 -20.02 29.97 -2.94
CA LEU A 157 -21.40 30.43 -2.68
C LEU A 157 -21.50 31.95 -2.46
N GLY A 158 -20.47 32.58 -1.87
CA GLY A 158 -20.44 34.03 -1.66
C GLY A 158 -20.15 34.80 -2.95
N GLY A 159 -19.23 34.28 -3.78
CA GLY A 159 -18.88 34.89 -5.07
C GLY A 159 -20.06 34.94 -6.04
N ILE A 160 -20.82 33.85 -6.15
CA ILE A 160 -21.99 33.76 -7.04
C ILE A 160 -23.06 34.79 -6.67
N LEU A 161 -23.38 34.93 -5.37
CA LEU A 161 -24.42 35.87 -4.92
C LEU A 161 -24.02 37.33 -5.17
N GLY A 162 -22.74 37.68 -4.97
CA GLY A 162 -22.21 39.00 -5.30
C GLY A 162 -22.21 39.29 -6.81
N PHE A 163 -21.91 38.28 -7.64
CA PHE A 163 -21.89 38.43 -9.10
C PHE A 163 -23.31 38.63 -9.67
N ILE A 164 -24.31 37.91 -9.16
CA ILE A 164 -25.72 38.08 -9.52
C ILE A 164 -26.19 39.50 -9.15
N LEU A 165 -25.91 39.97 -7.93
CA LEU A 165 -26.26 41.34 -7.51
C LEU A 165 -25.64 42.41 -8.43
N LEU A 166 -24.39 42.22 -8.85
CA LEU A 166 -23.71 43.14 -9.75
C LEU A 166 -24.34 43.15 -11.16
N ILE A 167 -24.71 41.98 -11.69
CA ILE A 167 -25.48 41.87 -12.94
C ILE A 167 -26.83 42.59 -12.83
N CYS A 168 -27.58 42.39 -11.73
CA CYS A 168 -28.85 43.07 -11.51
C CYS A 168 -28.71 44.60 -11.49
N LEU A 169 -27.65 45.13 -10.86
CA LEU A 169 -27.38 46.58 -10.85
C LEU A 169 -27.03 47.12 -12.25
N VAL A 170 -26.27 46.38 -13.06
CA VAL A 170 -25.97 46.76 -14.45
C VAL A 170 -27.23 46.74 -15.32
N ILE A 171 -28.09 45.72 -15.18
CA ILE A 171 -29.39 45.65 -15.87
C ILE A 171 -30.27 46.83 -15.46
N LEU A 172 -30.39 47.14 -14.16
CA LEU A 172 -31.17 48.30 -13.69
C LEU A 172 -30.62 49.62 -14.25
N ALA A 173 -29.30 49.80 -14.31
CA ALA A 173 -28.68 50.97 -14.92
C ALA A 173 -28.95 51.07 -16.44
N TRP A 174 -28.96 49.94 -17.16
CA TRP A 174 -29.36 49.91 -18.58
C TRP A 174 -30.85 50.19 -18.77
N CYS A 175 -31.73 49.64 -17.94
CA CYS A 175 -33.17 49.93 -17.99
C CYS A 175 -33.46 51.42 -17.70
N LEU A 176 -32.76 52.02 -16.73
CA LEU A 176 -32.89 53.45 -16.43
C LEU A 176 -32.35 54.35 -17.56
N LYS A 177 -31.28 53.94 -18.26
CA LYS A 177 -30.81 54.63 -19.47
C LYS A 177 -31.77 54.47 -20.65
N SER A 178 -32.22 53.24 -20.93
CA SER A 178 -33.18 52.94 -22.00
C SER A 178 -34.48 53.75 -21.85
N LYS A 179 -34.99 53.87 -20.62
CA LYS A 179 -36.19 54.67 -20.30
C LYS A 179 -36.01 56.18 -20.47
N HIS A 180 -34.78 56.67 -20.71
CA HIS A 180 -34.49 58.08 -21.01
C HIS A 180 -34.57 58.40 -22.52
N GLU A 181 -34.56 57.41 -23.42
CA GLU A 181 -34.61 57.65 -24.88
C GLU A 181 -36.03 57.50 -25.48
N THR A 182 -37.04 57.12 -24.68
CA THR A 182 -38.43 56.93 -25.16
C THR A 182 -39.31 58.18 -24.96
N GLN A 183 -38.98 59.29 -25.63
CA GLN A 183 -39.87 60.46 -25.78
C GLN A 183 -39.87 61.03 -27.22
N GLN A 184 -40.24 60.17 -28.16
CA GLN A 184 -40.80 60.43 -29.50
C GLN A 184 -41.22 59.05 -30.04
N GLN A 185 -42.33 58.84 -30.76
CA GLN A 185 -43.34 59.74 -31.33
C GLN A 185 -44.67 58.94 -31.47
N THR A 186 -45.84 59.59 -31.57
CA THR A 186 -47.14 58.89 -31.68
C THR A 186 -48.12 59.56 -32.64
N GLN A 187 -48.53 58.84 -33.69
CA GLN A 187 -49.78 58.92 -34.50
C GLN A 187 -49.75 57.70 -35.46
N THR A 188 -50.78 56.84 -35.65
CA THR A 188 -52.15 57.09 -36.20
C THR A 188 -52.06 57.30 -37.72
N GLU A 189 -52.70 56.55 -38.65
CA GLU A 189 -53.79 55.53 -38.66
C GLU A 189 -53.47 54.49 -39.80
N GLU A 190 -54.21 53.44 -40.21
CA GLU A 190 -55.60 52.98 -39.96
C GLU A 190 -55.79 51.44 -40.00
N LEU A 191 -55.90 50.80 -41.18
CA LEU A 191 -56.59 49.50 -41.37
C LEU A 191 -56.02 48.63 -42.52
N VAL A 192 -56.13 47.29 -42.40
CA VAL A 192 -56.66 46.29 -43.37
C VAL A 192 -56.35 44.85 -42.88
N VAL A 193 -57.09 43.84 -43.37
CA VAL A 193 -57.31 42.50 -42.78
C VAL A 193 -56.59 41.36 -43.55
N GLU A 194 -56.52 40.16 -42.94
CA GLU A 194 -55.97 38.86 -43.43
C GLU A 194 -54.44 38.78 -43.58
N GLU A 195 -53.73 37.70 -43.21
CA GLU A 195 -54.03 36.44 -42.49
C GLU A 195 -52.71 35.97 -41.77
N SER A 196 -52.53 34.86 -41.03
CA SER A 196 -53.26 33.61 -40.76
C SER A 196 -52.94 33.07 -39.33
N THR A 197 -53.33 31.84 -38.98
CA THR A 197 -53.03 31.18 -37.68
C THR A 197 -51.89 30.16 -37.78
N GLY A 198 -50.82 30.36 -37.01
CA GLY A 198 -49.76 29.37 -36.77
C GLY A 198 -49.75 28.89 -35.31
N LYS A 199 -49.57 27.59 -35.08
CA LYS A 199 -49.53 26.98 -33.74
C LYS A 199 -48.23 26.20 -33.53
N THR A 200 -47.80 26.10 -32.28
CA THR A 200 -46.57 25.44 -31.80
C THR A 200 -46.45 23.98 -32.26
N GLU A 201 -45.23 23.52 -32.56
CA GLU A 201 -44.54 22.44 -31.80
C GLU A 201 -43.10 22.17 -32.32
N GLU A 202 -42.18 22.08 -31.35
CA GLU A 202 -40.91 21.30 -31.29
C GLU A 202 -39.92 21.26 -32.49
N GLU A 203 -38.71 21.83 -32.28
CA GLU A 203 -37.47 21.42 -32.96
C GLU A 203 -36.60 20.55 -32.01
N GLU A 204 -36.20 19.35 -32.45
CA GLU A 204 -35.32 18.46 -31.70
C GLU A 204 -33.83 18.76 -31.96
N GLU A 205 -33.03 19.04 -30.92
CA GLU A 205 -31.56 18.96 -31.05
C GLU A 205 -31.10 17.49 -31.12
N ASN A 206 -30.45 17.14 -32.23
CA ASN A 206 -30.03 15.78 -32.55
C ASN A 206 -28.88 15.27 -31.64
N ILE A 207 -29.23 14.50 -30.61
CA ILE A 207 -28.25 13.78 -29.79
C ILE A 207 -27.76 12.50 -30.49
N HIS A 208 -26.61 12.61 -31.16
CA HIS A 208 -26.03 11.52 -31.95
C HIS A 208 -25.37 10.43 -31.08
N TYR A 209 -26.12 9.36 -30.79
CA TYR A 209 -25.60 8.19 -30.08
C TYR A 209 -24.74 7.31 -30.99
N GLY A 210 -23.52 6.97 -30.54
CA GLY A 210 -22.67 6.00 -31.21
C GLY A 210 -23.17 4.57 -30.99
N GLU A 211 -23.42 3.83 -32.08
CA GLU A 211 -23.96 2.47 -32.04
C GLU A 211 -22.91 1.46 -31.53
N ILE A 212 -23.17 0.86 -30.36
CA ILE A 212 -22.27 -0.13 -29.75
C ILE A 212 -22.67 -1.53 -30.23
N ASN A 213 -21.94 -2.03 -31.23
CA ASN A 213 -22.08 -3.41 -31.68
C ASN A 213 -21.35 -4.38 -30.72
N PHE A 214 -22.08 -5.37 -30.20
CA PHE A 214 -21.55 -6.44 -29.36
C PHE A 214 -21.33 -7.70 -30.21
N SER A 215 -20.10 -8.22 -30.25
CA SER A 215 -19.76 -9.45 -30.96
C SER A 215 -19.37 -10.56 -29.99
N THR A 216 -20.09 -11.69 -30.04
CA THR A 216 -19.78 -12.88 -29.25
C THR A 216 -18.58 -13.62 -29.84
N LEU A 217 -17.43 -13.54 -29.16
CA LEU A 217 -16.25 -14.31 -29.54
C LEU A 217 -16.36 -15.75 -29.01
N GLY A 218 -17.00 -16.63 -29.78
CA GLY A 218 -16.88 -18.07 -29.57
C GLY A 218 -15.46 -18.53 -29.86
N TYR A 219 -14.86 -19.30 -28.95
CA TYR A 219 -13.55 -19.93 -29.16
C TYR A 219 -13.55 -21.35 -28.60
N GLU A 220 -13.51 -22.34 -29.49
CA GLU A 220 -13.22 -23.74 -29.13
C GLU A 220 -11.75 -23.89 -28.74
N VAL A 221 -11.42 -24.89 -27.93
CA VAL A 221 -10.08 -25.05 -27.32
C VAL A 221 -9.24 -26.10 -28.06
N PRO A 222 -8.09 -25.73 -28.64
CA PRO A 222 -7.02 -26.66 -28.99
C PRO A 222 -5.97 -26.71 -27.87
N SER A 223 -5.48 -27.92 -27.56
CA SER A 223 -4.33 -28.13 -26.66
C SER A 223 -3.02 -28.08 -27.46
N GLY A 224 -1.99 -27.36 -26.99
CA GLY A 224 -0.72 -27.23 -27.73
C GLY A 224 0.42 -26.57 -26.96
N SER A 225 1.59 -27.20 -26.99
CA SER A 225 2.83 -26.86 -26.28
C SER A 225 3.61 -25.63 -26.78
N MET A 226 4.26 -24.93 -25.84
CA MET A 226 5.60 -24.28 -25.91
C MET A 226 5.96 -23.21 -26.99
N GLN A 227 6.45 -22.08 -26.47
CA GLN A 227 7.72 -21.39 -26.83
C GLN A 227 7.72 -20.09 -27.70
N ASP A 228 8.61 -19.18 -27.26
CA ASP A 228 9.17 -17.93 -27.84
C ASP A 228 8.33 -16.63 -28.05
N ARG A 229 8.53 -15.67 -27.13
CA ARG A 229 9.01 -14.28 -27.36
C ARG A 229 8.45 -13.47 -28.55
N GLY A 230 7.58 -12.48 -28.27
CA GLY A 230 7.28 -11.41 -29.24
C GLY A 230 6.40 -10.25 -28.76
N GLN A 231 7.04 -9.12 -28.42
CA GLN A 231 6.46 -7.77 -28.22
C GLN A 231 5.37 -7.57 -27.13
N GLN A 232 5.34 -6.35 -26.56
CA GLN A 232 4.54 -5.97 -25.40
C GLN A 232 3.46 -4.94 -25.78
N GLN A 233 2.20 -5.21 -25.39
CA GLN A 233 1.14 -4.20 -25.28
C GLN A 233 0.31 -4.48 -24.02
N ASP A 234 0.56 -3.70 -22.96
CA ASP A 234 -0.11 -3.83 -21.66
C ASP A 234 -1.62 -3.55 -21.76
N THR A 235 -2.38 -4.62 -22.01
CA THR A 235 -3.85 -4.58 -22.06
C THR A 235 -4.39 -4.82 -20.67
N VAL A 236 -4.73 -3.74 -19.97
CA VAL A 236 -5.37 -3.81 -18.63
C VAL A 236 -6.85 -4.10 -18.82
N TYR A 237 -7.30 -5.27 -18.36
CA TYR A 237 -8.70 -5.65 -18.33
C TYR A 237 -9.38 -5.10 -17.07
N ALA A 238 -10.57 -4.53 -17.24
CA ALA A 238 -11.45 -4.15 -16.13
C ALA A 238 -12.74 -5.00 -16.22
N GLN A 239 -13.01 -5.77 -15.18
CA GLN A 239 -14.20 -6.64 -15.06
C GLN A 239 -15.43 -5.77 -14.76
N VAL A 240 -16.43 -5.73 -15.65
CA VAL A 240 -17.62 -4.88 -15.46
C VAL A 240 -18.71 -5.66 -14.73
N LYS A 241 -18.91 -5.35 -13.45
CA LYS A 241 -19.91 -6.03 -12.62
C LYS A 241 -21.30 -5.39 -12.79
N VAL A 242 -22.12 -5.97 -13.68
CA VAL A 242 -23.49 -5.52 -13.95
C VAL A 242 -24.45 -6.05 -12.88
N ASN A 243 -25.15 -5.15 -12.18
CA ASN A 243 -26.27 -5.53 -11.32
C ASN A 243 -27.51 -5.85 -12.18
N LYS A 244 -27.91 -7.13 -12.21
CA LYS A 244 -29.14 -7.58 -12.88
C LYS A 244 -30.35 -7.37 -11.93
N PRO A 245 -31.51 -6.88 -12.41
CA PRO A 245 -32.70 -6.72 -11.56
C PRO A 245 -33.19 -8.06 -10.99
N GLU A 246 -33.62 -8.06 -9.73
CA GLU A 246 -34.04 -9.24 -8.99
C GLU A 246 -35.48 -9.66 -9.36
N ASN A 247 -35.66 -10.26 -10.54
CA ASN A 247 -36.84 -11.08 -10.86
C ASN A 247 -36.61 -11.97 -12.09
N SER A 248 -36.03 -13.16 -11.89
CA SER A 248 -36.03 -14.24 -12.89
C SER A 248 -35.75 -15.58 -12.21
N LEU A 249 -36.79 -16.38 -11.98
CA LEU A 249 -36.67 -17.75 -11.49
C LEU A 249 -36.38 -18.71 -12.65
N THR A 250 -35.12 -19.07 -12.85
CA THR A 250 -34.75 -20.28 -13.61
C THR A 250 -33.42 -20.84 -13.12
N GLN A 251 -33.37 -22.14 -12.91
CA GLN A 251 -32.22 -22.86 -12.35
C GLN A 251 -31.49 -23.62 -13.46
N SER A 252 -30.24 -23.25 -13.73
CA SER A 252 -29.27 -24.10 -14.44
C SER A 252 -27.85 -23.78 -13.97
N ALA A 253 -26.93 -24.72 -14.17
CA ALA A 253 -25.54 -24.59 -13.78
C ALA A 253 -24.63 -24.22 -14.97
N HIS A 254 -23.39 -23.86 -14.63
CA HIS A 254 -22.25 -23.65 -15.53
C HIS A 254 -22.17 -22.27 -16.24
N GLY A 255 -21.02 -21.60 -16.07
CA GLY A 255 -20.63 -20.38 -16.79
C GLY A 255 -21.14 -19.07 -16.19
N GLN A 256 -20.21 -18.23 -15.71
CA GLN A 256 -20.45 -16.78 -15.62
C GLN A 256 -19.96 -16.14 -16.92
N GLU A 257 -20.85 -15.49 -17.67
CA GLU A 257 -20.43 -14.59 -18.74
C GLU A 257 -19.83 -13.32 -18.14
N GLU A 258 -18.61 -13.00 -18.54
CA GLU A 258 -17.91 -11.78 -18.09
C GLU A 258 -17.76 -10.80 -19.26
N LEU A 259 -18.43 -9.65 -19.16
CA LEU A 259 -18.36 -8.59 -20.15
C LEU A 259 -17.17 -7.66 -19.85
N TYR A 260 -16.34 -7.43 -20.88
CA TYR A 260 -15.13 -6.64 -20.81
C TYR A 260 -15.15 -5.49 -21.84
N ALA A 261 -14.84 -4.27 -21.38
CA ALA A 261 -14.68 -3.10 -22.25
C ALA A 261 -13.19 -2.89 -22.59
N LYS A 262 -12.85 -2.75 -23.89
CA LYS A 262 -11.46 -2.59 -24.35
C LYS A 262 -11.11 -1.12 -24.60
N VAL A 263 -10.32 -0.52 -23.71
CA VAL A 263 -9.82 0.85 -23.86
C VAL A 263 -8.39 0.84 -24.40
N LYS A 264 -8.13 1.52 -25.52
CA LYS A 264 -6.77 1.85 -25.97
C LYS A 264 -6.35 3.18 -25.34
N LYS A 265 -5.21 3.22 -24.65
CA LYS A 265 -4.50 4.49 -24.42
C LYS A 265 -3.98 5.03 -25.76
N LYS A 266 -3.85 6.35 -25.82
CA LYS A 266 -3.30 7.13 -26.94
C LYS A 266 -2.06 7.87 -26.45
#